data_AF-A0A5N9AIL6-F1
#
_entry.id   AF-A0A5N9AIL6-F1
#
_cell.length_a   1.000
_cell.length_b   1.000
_cell.length_c   1.000
_cell.angle_alpha   90.00
_cell.angle_beta   90.00
_cell.angle_gamma   90.00
#
_symmetry.space_group_name_H-M   'P 1'
#
loop_
_entity.id
_entity.type
_entity.pdbx_description
1 polymer ?
#
loop_
_entity_poly.entity_id
_entity_poly.type
_entity_poly.pdbx_seq_one_letter_code
_entity_poly.pdbx_strand_id
1 'polypeptide(L)'
;MDTELIGFLSQLVTGIATLLVALVLVFQLRNQSRQLKIQHQDSDNRMSMDILSIFEKTFIPHNYTDEFVDIMYRAHNEGISGLSDKELWAFRQWSIVANRRLVTEWRLGRFENRQQAQKQYFRTQYSYFFAYKANLDEYLTRIRPRIIGSQQLADSQGILAITDELYEEITGQQVNNGEKKL
;
A
#
# COMPACT_ATOMS: atom_id res chain seq x y z
N MET A 1 -36.27 -57.50 -26.02
CA MET A 1 -34.95 -57.65 -25.38
C MET A 1 -33.95 -56.66 -25.95
N ASP A 2 -33.76 -56.61 -27.29
CA ASP A 2 -32.79 -55.69 -27.91
C ASP A 2 -33.14 -54.20 -27.75
N THR A 3 -34.42 -53.83 -27.85
CA THR A 3 -34.87 -52.43 -27.71
C THR A 3 -34.71 -51.88 -26.29
N GLU A 4 -34.85 -52.71 -25.26
CA GLU A 4 -34.66 -52.32 -23.85
C GLU A 4 -33.19 -52.14 -23.52
N LEU A 5 -32.32 -53.02 -24.05
CA LEU A 5 -30.87 -52.88 -23.95
C LEU A 5 -30.38 -51.60 -24.64
N ILE A 6 -30.90 -51.30 -25.84
CA ILE A 6 -30.60 -50.07 -26.57
C ILE A 6 -31.09 -48.83 -25.80
N GLY A 7 -32.28 -48.88 -25.21
CA GLY A 7 -32.82 -47.81 -24.38
C GLY A 7 -31.95 -47.53 -23.15
N PHE A 8 -31.53 -48.58 -22.45
CA PHE A 8 -30.62 -48.48 -21.29
C PHE A 8 -29.26 -47.90 -21.67
N LEU A 9 -28.64 -48.39 -22.75
CA LEU A 9 -27.37 -47.86 -23.26
C LEU A 9 -27.49 -46.37 -23.64
N SER A 10 -28.59 -45.98 -24.28
CA SER A 10 -28.85 -44.59 -24.67
C SER A 10 -28.98 -43.68 -23.44
N GLN A 11 -29.65 -44.14 -22.39
CA GLN A 11 -29.78 -43.38 -21.14
C GLN A 11 -28.45 -43.27 -20.40
N LEU A 12 -27.63 -44.32 -20.42
CA LEU A 12 -26.28 -44.30 -19.84
C LEU A 12 -25.38 -43.28 -20.56
N VAL A 13 -25.38 -43.28 -21.90
CA VAL A 13 -24.64 -42.28 -22.70
C VAL A 13 -25.13 -40.86 -22.42
N THR A 14 -26.44 -40.66 -22.33
CA THR A 14 -27.03 -39.35 -22.00
C THR A 14 -26.66 -38.88 -20.60
N GLY A 15 -26.65 -39.79 -19.62
CA GLY A 15 -26.23 -39.51 -18.25
C GLY A 15 -24.76 -39.12 -18.16
N ILE A 16 -23.87 -39.83 -18.88
CA ILE A 16 -22.44 -39.48 -18.97
C ILE A 16 -22.27 -38.12 -19.64
N ALA A 17 -22.97 -37.85 -20.74
CA ALA A 17 -22.90 -36.56 -21.43
C ALA A 17 -23.33 -35.41 -20.50
N THR A 18 -24.43 -35.59 -19.76
CA THR A 18 -24.91 -34.61 -18.78
C THR A 18 -23.89 -34.39 -17.67
N LEU A 19 -23.27 -35.45 -17.15
CA LEU A 19 -22.24 -35.36 -16.12
C LEU A 19 -21.01 -34.59 -16.62
N LEU A 20 -20.55 -34.87 -17.84
CA LEU A 20 -19.41 -34.16 -18.44
C LEU A 20 -19.69 -32.67 -18.59
N VAL A 21 -20.89 -32.31 -19.08
CA VAL A 21 -21.31 -30.90 -19.19
C VAL A 21 -21.35 -30.25 -17.81
N ALA A 22 -21.91 -30.91 -16.80
CA ALA A 22 -21.96 -30.39 -15.44
C ALA A 22 -20.55 -30.16 -14.85
N LEU A 23 -19.61 -31.08 -15.08
CA LEU A 23 -18.22 -30.93 -14.65
C LEU A 23 -17.53 -29.72 -15.31
N VAL A 24 -17.74 -29.53 -16.61
CA VAL A 24 -17.21 -28.36 -17.35
C VAL A 24 -17.81 -27.07 -16.80
N LEU A 25 -19.11 -27.03 -16.53
CA LEU A 25 -19.78 -25.85 -15.95
C LEU A 25 -19.22 -25.51 -14.55
N VAL A 26 -19.02 -26.50 -13.68
CA VAL A 26 -18.41 -26.28 -12.36
C VAL A 26 -17.00 -25.73 -12.50
N PHE A 27 -16.20 -26.23 -13.46
CA PHE A 27 -14.86 -25.70 -13.72
C PHE A 27 -14.91 -24.25 -14.21
N GLN A 28 -15.83 -23.92 -15.12
CA GLN A 28 -16.03 -22.55 -15.59
C GLN A 28 -16.43 -21.61 -14.44
N LEU A 29 -17.38 -22.00 -13.59
CA LEU A 29 -17.80 -21.20 -12.44
C LEU A 29 -16.64 -20.95 -11.47
N ARG A 30 -15.82 -21.97 -11.17
CA ARG A 30 -14.63 -21.80 -10.32
C ARG A 30 -13.64 -20.79 -10.90
N ASN A 31 -13.42 -20.82 -12.22
CA ASN A 31 -12.54 -19.86 -12.88
C ASN A 31 -13.13 -18.45 -12.89
N GLN A 32 -14.43 -18.30 -13.15
CA GLN A 32 -15.13 -17.01 -13.09
C GLN A 32 -15.09 -16.41 -11.70
N SER A 33 -15.34 -17.20 -10.64
CA SER A 33 -15.25 -16.71 -9.26
C SER A 33 -13.84 -16.22 -8.91
N ARG A 34 -12.79 -16.89 -9.41
CA ARG A 34 -11.40 -16.43 -9.24
C ARG A 34 -11.16 -15.11 -9.97
N GLN A 35 -11.62 -14.99 -11.22
CA GLN A 35 -11.47 -13.76 -12.01
C GLN A 35 -12.21 -12.59 -11.36
N LEU A 36 -13.45 -12.79 -10.89
CA LEU A 36 -14.22 -11.78 -10.17
C LEU A 36 -13.49 -11.31 -8.91
N LYS A 37 -12.91 -12.23 -8.13
CA LYS A 37 -12.14 -11.88 -6.94
C LYS A 37 -10.93 -10.98 -7.29
N ILE A 38 -10.21 -11.33 -8.36
CA ILE A 38 -9.08 -10.51 -8.84
C ILE A 38 -9.57 -9.14 -9.30
N GLN A 39 -10.64 -9.07 -10.09
CA GLN A 39 -11.22 -7.81 -10.57
C GLN A 39 -11.70 -6.91 -9.42
N HIS A 40 -12.33 -7.48 -8.39
CA HIS A 40 -12.71 -6.73 -7.21
C HIS A 40 -11.49 -6.14 -6.51
N GLN A 41 -10.45 -6.96 -6.28
CA GLN A 41 -9.22 -6.50 -5.66
C GLN A 41 -8.53 -5.40 -6.49
N ASP A 42 -8.47 -5.56 -7.81
CA ASP A 42 -7.90 -4.56 -8.73
C ASP A 42 -8.70 -3.25 -8.73
N SER A 43 -10.04 -3.34 -8.66
CA SER A 43 -10.92 -2.18 -8.55
C SER A 43 -10.68 -1.41 -7.24
N ASP A 44 -10.57 -2.12 -6.11
CA ASP A 44 -10.31 -1.52 -4.80
C ASP A 44 -8.91 -0.88 -4.73
N ASN A 45 -7.91 -1.54 -5.32
CA ASN A 45 -6.56 -1.03 -5.46
C ASN A 45 -6.56 0.27 -6.29
N ARG A 46 -7.25 0.26 -7.44
CA ARG A 46 -7.36 1.43 -8.32
C ARG A 46 -8.06 2.59 -7.61
N MET A 47 -9.19 2.34 -6.95
CA MET A 47 -9.92 3.36 -6.19
C MET A 47 -9.03 3.98 -5.10
N SER A 48 -8.25 3.16 -4.40
CA SER A 48 -7.31 3.64 -3.38
C SER A 48 -6.25 4.58 -3.96
N MET A 49 -5.72 4.28 -5.15
CA MET A 49 -4.74 5.13 -5.84
C MET A 49 -5.37 6.40 -6.41
N ASP A 50 -6.61 6.32 -6.92
CA ASP A 50 -7.35 7.47 -7.42
C ASP A 50 -7.65 8.48 -6.29
N ILE A 51 -8.04 7.97 -5.11
CA ILE A 51 -8.23 8.80 -3.90
C ILE A 51 -6.92 9.49 -3.51
N LEU A 52 -5.78 8.79 -3.60
CA LEU A 52 -4.48 9.38 -3.31
C LEU A 52 -4.14 10.51 -4.29
N SER A 53 -4.42 10.33 -5.58
CA SER A 53 -4.21 11.37 -6.59
C SER A 53 -5.09 12.60 -6.36
N ILE A 54 -6.35 12.41 -5.97
CA ILE A 54 -7.24 13.52 -5.58
C ILE A 54 -6.66 14.24 -4.36
N PHE A 55 -6.19 13.49 -3.36
CA PHE A 55 -5.60 14.06 -2.16
C PHE A 55 -4.35 14.89 -2.48
N GLU A 56 -3.46 14.40 -3.35
CA GLU A 56 -2.30 15.16 -3.81
C GLU A 56 -2.70 16.50 -4.43
N LYS A 57 -3.68 16.51 -5.34
CA LYS A 57 -4.17 17.73 -5.99
C LYS A 57 -4.80 18.72 -5.02
N THR A 58 -5.52 18.23 -4.01
CA THR A 58 -6.22 19.07 -3.04
C THR A 58 -5.26 19.68 -2.01
N PHE A 59 -4.26 18.92 -1.55
CA PHE A 59 -3.39 19.34 -0.45
C PHE A 59 -2.07 19.98 -0.92
N ILE A 60 -1.69 19.80 -2.19
CA ILE A 60 -0.46 20.35 -2.78
C ILE A 60 -0.77 21.04 -4.13
N PRO A 61 -1.60 22.09 -4.15
CA PRO A 61 -2.07 22.69 -5.41
C PRO A 61 -0.97 23.38 -6.24
N HIS A 62 0.15 23.78 -5.61
CA HIS A 62 1.28 24.45 -6.27
C HIS A 62 2.52 23.56 -6.32
N ASN A 63 2.33 22.24 -6.47
CA ASN A 63 3.46 21.32 -6.62
C ASN A 63 4.30 21.73 -7.84
N TYR A 64 5.62 21.67 -7.73
CA TYR A 64 6.58 21.93 -8.82
C TYR A 64 6.73 23.39 -9.32
N THR A 65 6.43 24.38 -8.49
CA THR A 65 6.87 25.77 -8.75
C THR A 65 8.33 25.98 -8.31
N ASP A 66 8.97 27.05 -8.79
CA ASP A 66 10.32 27.43 -8.32
C ASP A 66 10.35 27.66 -6.80
N GLU A 67 9.30 28.30 -6.24
CA GLU A 67 9.12 28.46 -4.79
C GLU A 67 9.08 27.09 -4.09
N PHE A 68 8.36 26.12 -4.65
CA PHE A 68 8.30 24.79 -4.05
C PHE A 68 9.65 24.06 -4.11
N VAL A 69 10.38 24.15 -5.22
CA VAL A 69 11.72 23.55 -5.34
C VAL A 69 12.68 24.13 -4.30
N ASP A 70 12.64 25.43 -4.10
CA ASP A 70 13.44 26.15 -3.11
C ASP A 70 13.11 25.72 -1.66
N ILE A 71 11.82 25.59 -1.34
CA ILE A 71 11.34 25.01 -0.07
C ILE A 71 11.89 23.59 0.12
N MET A 72 11.78 22.73 -0.90
CA MET A 72 12.23 21.35 -0.83
C MET A 72 13.75 21.24 -0.66
N TYR A 73 14.52 22.12 -1.31
CA TYR A 73 15.97 22.19 -1.17
C TYR A 73 16.39 22.60 0.25
N ARG A 74 15.76 23.63 0.84
CA ARG A 74 16.02 24.00 2.25
C ARG A 74 15.58 22.91 3.21
N ALA A 75 14.41 22.31 3.00
CA ALA A 75 13.93 21.19 3.82
C ALA A 75 14.89 19.99 3.77
N HIS A 76 15.56 19.79 2.63
CA HIS A 76 16.57 18.76 2.47
C HIS A 76 17.83 19.04 3.29
N ASN A 77 18.40 20.23 3.14
CA ASN A 77 19.73 20.54 3.68
C ASN A 77 19.72 21.12 5.10
N GLU A 78 18.77 22.02 5.37
CA GLU A 78 18.73 22.81 6.59
C GLU A 78 17.82 22.17 7.65
N GLY A 79 16.79 21.45 7.21
CA GLY A 79 15.77 20.84 8.08
C GLY A 79 14.61 21.79 8.35
N ILE A 80 13.84 21.55 9.41
CA ILE A 80 12.69 22.40 9.74
C ILE A 80 13.09 23.83 10.14
N SER A 81 14.32 24.02 10.64
CA SER A 81 14.83 25.33 11.05
C SER A 81 15.11 26.27 9.88
N GLY A 82 15.27 25.74 8.67
CA GLY A 82 15.48 26.52 7.44
C GLY A 82 14.19 26.99 6.77
N LEU A 83 13.03 26.72 7.38
CA LEU A 83 11.72 27.01 6.79
C LEU A 83 10.96 28.02 7.65
N SER A 84 10.37 29.03 7.02
CA SER A 84 9.32 29.84 7.66
C SER A 84 8.07 29.01 7.93
N ASP A 85 7.16 29.51 8.76
CA ASP A 85 5.92 28.79 9.10
C ASP A 85 5.08 28.40 7.86
N LYS A 86 5.02 29.28 6.86
CA LYS A 86 4.30 29.02 5.60
C LYS A 86 4.98 27.92 4.78
N GLU A 87 6.30 27.96 4.68
CA GLU A 87 7.08 26.97 3.92
C GLU A 87 7.06 25.61 4.62
N LEU A 88 7.18 25.61 5.95
CA LEU A 88 7.04 24.42 6.78
C LEU A 88 5.65 23.83 6.61
N TRP A 89 4.59 24.64 6.58
CA TRP A 89 3.24 24.15 6.28
C TRP A 89 3.16 23.49 4.90
N ALA A 90 3.75 24.09 3.86
CA ALA A 90 3.75 23.54 2.50
C ALA A 90 4.53 22.21 2.41
N PHE A 91 5.74 22.17 2.97
CA PHE A 91 6.54 20.95 3.08
C PHE A 91 5.78 19.86 3.85
N ARG A 92 5.12 20.24 4.95
CA ARG A 92 4.32 19.31 5.76
C ARG A 92 3.17 18.69 4.99
N GLN A 93 2.51 19.42 4.08
CA GLN A 93 1.47 18.85 3.21
C GLN A 93 2.08 17.84 2.25
N TRP A 94 3.19 18.18 1.60
CA TRP A 94 3.92 17.24 0.73
C TRP A 94 4.32 15.96 1.47
N SER A 95 4.93 16.11 2.65
CA SER A 95 5.39 14.99 3.49
C SER A 95 4.22 14.08 3.92
N ILE A 96 3.03 14.64 4.18
CA ILE A 96 1.82 13.84 4.43
C ILE A 96 1.45 12.98 3.23
N VAL A 97 1.37 13.58 2.04
CA VAL A 97 0.95 12.86 0.84
C VAL A 97 1.95 11.77 0.48
N ALA A 98 3.25 12.09 0.54
CA ALA A 98 4.33 11.14 0.30
C ALA A 98 4.29 9.96 1.28
N ASN A 99 4.14 10.21 2.59
CA ASN A 99 4.02 9.14 3.58
C ASN A 99 2.75 8.31 3.37
N ARG A 100 1.62 8.97 3.09
CA ARG A 100 0.33 8.29 2.84
C ARG A 100 0.38 7.37 1.63
N ARG A 101 1.13 7.75 0.58
CA ARG A 101 1.43 6.87 -0.56
C ARG A 101 2.09 5.58 -0.10
N LEU A 102 3.16 5.68 0.69
CA LEU A 102 3.91 4.51 1.16
C LEU A 102 3.07 3.59 2.03
N VAL A 103 2.31 4.15 2.99
CA VAL A 103 1.38 3.38 3.82
C VAL A 103 0.30 2.71 2.98
N THR A 104 -0.22 3.40 1.96
CA THR A 104 -1.22 2.82 1.05
C THR A 104 -0.62 1.69 0.24
N GLU A 105 0.55 1.87 -0.38
CA GLU A 105 1.23 0.80 -1.13
C GLU A 105 1.52 -0.43 -0.26
N TRP A 106 1.88 -0.24 1.01
CA TRP A 106 2.06 -1.33 1.96
C TRP A 106 0.75 -2.08 2.21
N ARG A 107 -0.33 -1.34 2.51
CA ARG A 107 -1.68 -1.91 2.73
C ARG A 107 -2.19 -2.68 1.50
N LEU A 108 -1.84 -2.25 0.29
CA LEU A 108 -2.23 -2.94 -0.95
C LEU A 108 -1.35 -4.16 -1.28
N GLY A 109 -0.42 -4.54 -0.38
CA GLY A 109 0.40 -5.74 -0.55
C GLY A 109 1.47 -5.61 -1.64
N ARG A 110 2.00 -4.39 -1.88
CA ARG A 110 3.06 -4.20 -2.88
C ARG A 110 4.26 -5.09 -2.54
N PHE A 111 4.56 -6.03 -3.44
CA PHE A 111 5.59 -7.07 -3.28
C PHE A 111 5.37 -8.04 -2.11
N GLU A 112 4.17 -8.17 -1.56
CA GLU A 112 3.86 -9.06 -0.40
C GLU A 112 4.28 -10.51 -0.63
N ASN A 113 4.11 -11.02 -1.86
CA ASN A 113 4.56 -12.37 -2.26
C ASN A 113 6.10 -12.55 -2.29
N ARG A 114 6.87 -11.48 -2.00
CA ARG A 114 8.34 -11.44 -2.02
C ARG A 114 8.83 -10.60 -0.84
N GLN A 115 8.74 -11.14 0.37
CA GLN A 115 9.06 -10.42 1.62
C GLN A 115 10.37 -9.62 1.59
N GLN A 116 11.46 -10.19 1.06
CA GLN A 116 12.75 -9.48 0.95
C GLN A 116 12.68 -8.29 0.00
N ALA A 117 12.00 -8.45 -1.14
CA ALA A 117 11.81 -7.35 -2.10
C ALA A 117 10.87 -6.27 -1.52
N GLN A 118 9.86 -6.67 -0.74
CA GLN A 118 8.99 -5.74 -0.02
C GLN A 118 9.79 -4.92 0.99
N LYS A 119 10.56 -5.58 1.90
CA LYS A 119 11.40 -4.89 2.88
C LYS A 119 12.37 -3.92 2.19
N GLN A 120 13.08 -4.38 1.16
CA GLN A 120 14.05 -3.56 0.43
C GLN A 120 13.39 -2.37 -0.26
N TYR A 121 12.23 -2.57 -0.89
CA TYR A 121 11.50 -1.50 -1.55
C TYR A 121 11.12 -0.40 -0.55
N PHE A 122 10.44 -0.76 0.55
CA PHE A 122 9.99 0.24 1.51
C PHE A 122 11.15 0.92 2.24
N ARG A 123 12.23 0.19 2.56
CA ARG A 123 13.45 0.78 3.12
C ARG A 123 14.03 1.83 2.17
N THR A 124 14.12 1.53 0.88
CA THR A 124 14.61 2.47 -0.14
C THR A 124 13.70 3.70 -0.28
N GLN A 125 12.39 3.51 -0.22
CA GLN A 125 11.45 4.62 -0.28
C GLN A 125 11.57 5.54 0.94
N TYR A 126 11.68 4.96 2.14
CA TYR A 126 11.89 5.75 3.35
C TYR A 126 13.28 6.38 3.42
N SER A 127 14.31 5.81 2.77
CA SER A 127 15.61 6.49 2.69
C SER A 127 15.54 7.75 1.84
N TYR A 128 14.77 7.76 0.74
CA TYR A 128 14.52 9.00 -0.01
C TYR A 128 13.65 9.97 0.77
N PHE A 129 12.70 9.47 1.55
CA PHE A 129 11.87 10.31 2.40
C PHE A 129 12.68 10.99 3.52
N PHE A 130 13.59 10.25 4.16
CA PHE A 130 14.51 10.74 5.20
C PHE A 130 15.76 11.43 4.68
N ALA A 131 16.02 11.40 3.37
CA ALA A 131 17.01 12.31 2.78
C ALA A 131 16.66 13.78 3.06
N TYR A 132 15.36 14.07 3.24
CA TYR A 132 14.95 15.37 3.75
C TYR A 132 15.16 15.45 5.26
N LYS A 133 16.14 16.26 5.69
CA LYS A 133 16.40 16.51 7.11
C LYS A 133 15.13 16.96 7.86
N ALA A 134 14.27 17.75 7.22
CA ALA A 134 13.00 18.17 7.82
C ALA A 134 12.06 16.99 8.13
N ASN A 135 12.07 15.91 7.34
CA ASN A 135 11.31 14.69 7.67
C ASN A 135 11.94 13.91 8.83
N LEU A 136 13.27 13.92 8.96
CA LEU A 136 13.95 13.35 10.13
C LEU A 136 13.60 14.12 11.39
N ASP A 137 13.68 15.46 11.36
CA ASP A 137 13.35 16.34 12.48
C ASP A 137 11.92 16.11 13.00
N GLU A 138 10.98 15.83 12.08
CA GLU A 138 9.56 15.60 12.40
C GLU A 138 9.18 14.13 12.59
N TYR A 139 10.14 13.20 12.53
CA TYR A 139 9.83 11.78 12.49
C TYR A 139 9.03 11.34 13.72
N LEU A 140 9.61 11.52 14.91
CA LEU A 140 9.03 11.06 16.17
C LEU A 140 7.74 11.79 16.54
N THR A 141 7.63 13.06 16.17
CA THR A 141 6.53 13.94 16.61
C THR A 141 5.33 13.93 15.67
N ARG A 142 5.54 13.70 14.37
CA ARG A 142 4.49 13.89 13.36
C ARG A 142 4.30 12.70 12.42
N ILE A 143 5.39 12.12 11.92
CA ILE A 143 5.32 11.05 10.90
C ILE A 143 5.02 9.70 11.57
N ARG A 144 5.80 9.33 12.57
CA ARG A 144 5.68 8.05 13.28
C ARG A 144 4.28 7.85 13.90
N PRO A 145 3.68 8.83 14.61
CA PRO A 145 2.33 8.66 15.15
C PRO A 145 1.26 8.42 14.06
N ARG A 146 1.46 8.91 12.84
CA ARG A 146 0.53 8.67 11.73
C ARG A 146 0.66 7.27 11.16
N ILE A 147 1.89 6.75 11.06
CA ILE A 147 2.12 5.35 10.69
C ILE A 147 1.46 4.44 11.73
N ILE A 148 1.64 4.73 13.03
CA ILE A 148 0.96 4.01 14.12
C ILE A 148 -0.57 4.13 14.00
N GLY A 149 -1.09 5.33 13.76
CA GLY A 149 -2.54 5.53 13.56
C GLY A 149 -3.09 4.70 12.40
N SER A 150 -2.30 4.48 11.35
CA SER A 150 -2.68 3.62 10.23
C SER A 150 -2.65 2.12 10.57
N GLN A 151 -1.93 1.69 11.62
CA GLN A 151 -1.90 0.28 12.10
C GLN A 151 -3.25 -0.22 12.57
N GLN A 152 -4.10 0.70 13.07
CA GLN A 152 -5.45 0.36 13.48
C GLN A 152 -6.36 0.03 12.28
N LEU A 153 -5.93 0.33 11.04
CA LEU A 153 -6.71 0.16 9.81
C LEU A 153 -6.13 -0.90 8.87
N ALA A 154 -4.83 -1.17 8.95
CA ALA A 154 -4.13 -2.19 8.18
C ALA A 154 -2.86 -2.56 8.93
N ASP A 155 -2.49 -3.85 8.99
CA ASP A 155 -1.28 -4.35 9.65
C ASP A 155 -0.01 -3.67 9.09
N SER A 156 0.32 -2.52 9.66
CA SER A 156 1.45 -1.66 9.29
C SER A 156 2.53 -1.73 10.36
N GLN A 157 2.58 -2.82 11.13
CA GLN A 157 3.69 -3.09 12.03
C GLN A 157 4.99 -3.27 11.25
N GLY A 158 4.94 -3.95 10.10
CA GLY A 158 6.12 -4.16 9.25
C GLY A 158 6.70 -2.86 8.69
N ILE A 159 5.87 -1.96 8.15
CA ILE A 159 6.34 -0.66 7.64
C ILE A 159 6.84 0.25 8.78
N LEU A 160 6.21 0.22 9.96
CA LEU A 160 6.70 0.97 11.12
C LEU A 160 8.09 0.47 11.54
N ALA A 161 8.27 -0.84 11.67
CA ALA A 161 9.55 -1.42 12.05
C ALA A 161 10.67 -1.05 11.06
N ILE A 162 10.39 -1.10 9.75
CA ILE A 162 11.34 -0.66 8.71
C ILE A 162 11.70 0.82 8.88
N THR A 163 10.72 1.65 9.19
CA THR A 163 10.90 3.10 9.29
C THR A 163 11.63 3.48 10.59
N ASP A 164 11.31 2.82 11.70
CA ASP A 164 12.00 2.97 12.99
C ASP A 164 13.47 2.53 12.85
N GLU A 165 13.73 1.32 12.32
CA GLU A 165 15.08 0.79 12.07
C GLU A 165 15.93 1.78 11.26
N LEU A 166 15.36 2.32 10.18
CA LEU A 166 16.06 3.27 9.33
C LEU A 166 16.31 4.62 10.01
N TYR A 167 15.35 5.12 10.81
CA TYR A 167 15.54 6.36 11.57
C TYR A 167 16.68 6.20 12.60
N GLU A 168 16.71 5.09 13.33
CA GLU A 168 17.75 4.81 14.31
C GLU A 168 19.14 4.70 13.66
N GLU A 169 19.24 4.04 12.50
CA GLU A 169 20.48 3.94 11.75
C GLU A 169 21.01 5.30 11.28
N ILE A 170 20.12 6.17 10.78
CA ILE A 170 20.51 7.48 10.25
C ILE A 170 20.90 8.44 11.37
N THR A 171 20.15 8.44 12.47
CA THR A 171 20.29 9.45 13.53
C THR A 171 21.14 8.99 14.70
N GLY A 172 21.35 7.69 14.86
CA GLY A 172 21.90 7.08 16.08
C GLY A 172 20.97 7.17 17.30
N GLN A 173 19.78 7.76 17.16
CA GLN A 173 18.81 7.94 18.23
C GLN A 173 17.86 6.75 18.28
N GLN A 174 17.80 6.08 19.42
CA GLN A 174 16.85 5.00 19.67
C GLN A 174 15.41 5.52 19.70
N VAL A 175 14.51 4.81 19.01
CA VAL A 175 13.09 5.04 19.07
C VAL A 175 12.58 4.37 20.34
N ASN A 176 12.43 5.15 21.41
CA ASN A 176 11.81 4.63 22.63
C ASN A 176 10.37 4.22 22.33
N ASN A 177 10.15 2.91 22.20
CA ASN A 177 8.84 2.31 22.32
C ASN A 177 8.38 2.55 23.75
N GLY A 178 7.72 3.67 23.99
CA GLY A 178 7.03 3.89 25.25
C GLY A 178 6.13 2.68 25.46
N GLU A 179 6.53 1.78 26.36
CA GLU A 179 5.64 0.84 26.98
C GLU A 179 4.47 1.69 27.48
N LYS A 180 3.33 1.60 26.80
CA LYS A 180 2.08 1.98 27.42
C LYS A 180 1.94 1.02 28.59
N LYS A 181 2.43 1.44 29.76
CA LYS A 181 1.90 0.96 31.03
C LYS A 181 0.40 1.27 30.97
N LEU A 182 -0.36 0.19 30.79
CA LEU A 182 -1.79 0.14 31.03
C LEU A 182 -2.11 0.73 32.40
#